data_AF-A0A945DSP0-F1
#
_entry.id   AF-A0A945DSP0-F1
#
_cell.length_a   1.000
_cell.length_b   1.000
_cell.length_c   1.000
_cell.angle_alpha   90.00
_cell.angle_beta   90.00
_cell.angle_gamma   90.00
#
_symmetry.space_group_name_H-M   'P 1'
#
loop_
_entity.id
_entity.type
_entity.pdbx_description
1 polymer ?
#
loop_
_entity_poly.entity_id
_entity_poly.type
_entity_poly.pdbx_seq_one_letter_code
_entity_poly.pdbx_strand_id
1 'polypeptide(L)'
;MSKLRIVVGVLNRDYKASIPSLEDYETSFEFREPEKTEGSYNSPTVFDIQRTKQFLSEIQQYADEFNPPLEKAADSESVHYYWTNSSFSYMDAMSYYCILRHVKPTRVVEVGSGNPTLVADMALKKNGFGEIKIIEPYPLEYLKEIESVSEIIESGIQDIGFEKLRELIEAAEVLFIDSTHTVKVGSDCVYIYLKLLPRIRSNLIVHAHDIALPYAHGIKKLNSTYFMPIFSTIPRRMS
;
A
#
# COMPACT_ATOMS: atom_id res chain seq x y z
N MET A 1 15.35 60.96 -5.99
CA MET A 1 16.04 59.65 -5.98
C MET A 1 15.26 58.69 -5.09
N SER A 2 14.59 57.69 -5.65
CA SER A 2 13.85 56.67 -4.90
C SER A 2 14.83 55.67 -4.28
N LYS A 3 14.77 55.49 -2.95
CA LYS A 3 15.58 54.50 -2.25
C LYS A 3 14.96 53.11 -2.45
N LEU A 4 15.67 52.22 -3.14
CA LEU A 4 15.34 50.80 -3.21
C LEU A 4 15.36 50.23 -1.79
N ARG A 5 14.26 49.61 -1.34
CA ARG A 5 14.20 48.84 -0.11
C ARG A 5 14.12 47.37 -0.46
N ILE A 6 15.11 46.60 -0.04
CA ILE A 6 15.13 45.14 -0.15
C ILE A 6 14.69 44.59 1.21
N VAL A 7 13.64 43.77 1.22
CA VAL A 7 13.19 43.02 2.39
C VAL A 7 13.61 41.57 2.19
N VAL A 8 14.40 41.02 3.11
CA VAL A 8 14.82 39.63 3.11
C VAL A 8 14.04 38.89 4.19
N GLY A 9 13.24 37.90 3.80
CA GLY A 9 12.59 37.00 4.74
C GLY A 9 13.57 35.93 5.21
N VAL A 10 13.87 35.90 6.50
CA VAL A 10 14.66 34.83 7.11
C VAL A 10 13.68 33.71 7.50
N LEU A 11 13.81 32.55 6.85
CA LEU A 11 13.09 31.34 7.22
C LEU A 11 14.04 30.41 7.98
N ASN A 12 13.49 29.59 8.86
CA ASN A 12 14.26 28.53 9.50
C ASN A 12 14.85 27.61 8.42
N ARG A 13 16.06 27.10 8.64
CA ARG A 13 16.87 26.39 7.62
C ARG A 13 16.10 25.25 6.95
N ASP A 14 15.23 24.60 7.71
CA ASP A 14 14.53 23.39 7.31
C ASP A 14 13.06 23.64 6.92
N TYR A 15 12.58 24.89 6.97
CA TYR A 15 11.18 25.23 6.67
C TYR A 15 10.74 24.85 5.24
N LYS A 16 11.68 24.74 4.31
CA LYS A 16 11.42 24.32 2.91
C LYS A 16 12.06 22.96 2.58
N ALA A 17 12.52 22.21 3.57
CA ALA A 17 13.09 20.89 3.33
C ALA A 17 11.98 19.94 2.85
N SER A 18 12.29 19.13 1.85
CA SER A 18 11.41 18.06 1.36
C SER A 18 11.50 16.78 2.20
N ILE A 19 12.41 16.75 3.17
CA ILE A 19 12.61 15.64 4.11
C ILE A 19 12.26 16.16 5.50
N PRO A 20 11.28 15.57 6.21
CA PRO A 20 10.94 16.00 7.57
C PRO A 20 12.09 15.70 8.53
N SER A 21 12.33 16.61 9.46
CA SER A 21 13.19 16.37 10.61
C SER A 21 12.50 15.45 11.64
N LEU A 22 13.25 14.94 12.61
CA LEU A 22 12.65 14.22 13.76
C LEU A 22 11.68 15.13 14.54
N GLU A 23 12.00 16.42 14.65
CA GLU A 23 11.12 17.40 15.30
C GLU A 23 9.83 17.61 14.50
N ASP A 24 9.88 17.67 13.17
CA ASP A 24 8.68 17.75 12.32
C ASP A 24 7.78 16.52 12.50
N TYR A 25 8.38 15.35 12.67
CA TYR A 25 7.65 14.10 12.93
C TYR A 25 7.06 14.08 14.35
N GLU A 26 7.83 14.36 15.39
CA GLU A 26 7.37 14.32 16.79
C GLU A 26 6.32 15.39 17.09
N THR A 27 6.44 16.53 16.41
CA THR A 27 5.47 17.62 16.51
C THR A 27 4.44 17.57 15.40
N SER A 28 4.35 16.52 14.58
CA SER A 28 3.38 16.47 13.49
C SER A 28 1.94 16.56 14.03
N PHE A 29 1.01 17.06 13.21
CA PHE A 29 -0.35 17.36 13.69
C PHE A 29 -1.07 16.10 14.20
N GLU A 30 -0.73 14.92 13.66
CA GLU A 30 -1.25 13.61 14.07
C GLU A 30 -0.95 13.27 15.54
N PHE A 31 0.11 13.85 16.11
CA PHE A 31 0.50 13.65 17.51
C PHE A 31 0.12 14.83 18.42
N ARG A 32 -0.63 15.82 17.92
CA ARG A 32 -1.14 16.93 18.74
C ARG A 32 -2.51 16.58 19.30
N GLU A 33 -2.88 17.26 20.40
CA GLU A 33 -4.27 17.29 20.83
C GLU A 33 -5.01 18.36 20.04
N PRO A 34 -6.26 18.13 19.59
CA PRO A 34 -7.10 16.97 19.90
C PRO A 34 -6.97 15.78 18.92
N GLU A 35 -6.14 15.86 17.87
CA GLU A 35 -6.07 14.83 16.81
C GLU A 35 -5.76 13.42 17.33
N LYS A 36 -4.99 13.32 18.41
CA LYS A 36 -4.73 12.07 19.14
C LYS A 36 -5.98 11.34 19.60
N THR A 37 -7.05 12.06 19.95
CA THR A 37 -8.29 11.49 20.51
C THR A 37 -9.51 11.67 19.62
N GLU A 38 -9.55 12.74 18.84
CA GLU A 38 -10.70 13.15 18.03
C GLU A 38 -10.37 13.28 16.53
N GLY A 39 -9.11 13.04 16.14
CA GLY A 39 -8.68 13.11 14.75
C GLY A 39 -9.32 12.04 13.87
N SER A 40 -9.06 12.13 12.56
CA SER A 40 -9.65 11.24 11.55
C SER A 40 -9.52 9.75 11.88
N TYR A 41 -8.43 9.34 12.54
CA TYR A 41 -8.17 7.96 12.95
C TYR A 41 -9.04 7.44 14.10
N ASN A 42 -9.63 8.34 14.89
CA ASN A 42 -10.59 8.03 15.94
C ASN A 42 -12.04 8.33 15.51
N SER A 43 -12.23 8.74 14.26
CA SER A 43 -13.56 9.04 13.74
C SER A 43 -14.39 7.76 13.62
N PRO A 44 -15.55 7.66 14.28
CA PRO A 44 -16.43 6.49 14.14
C PRO A 44 -17.06 6.40 12.76
N THR A 45 -16.98 7.44 11.92
CA THR A 45 -17.51 7.43 10.55
C THR A 45 -16.49 6.91 9.54
N VAL A 46 -15.19 7.05 9.82
CA VAL A 46 -14.10 6.62 8.92
C VAL A 46 -13.50 5.30 9.40
N PHE A 47 -13.23 5.18 10.71
CA PHE A 47 -12.70 3.98 11.36
C PHE A 47 -13.67 3.47 12.42
N ASP A 48 -14.80 2.93 11.97
CA ASP A 48 -15.77 2.28 12.86
C ASP A 48 -15.19 0.98 13.44
N ILE A 49 -14.69 1.06 14.68
CA ILE A 49 -14.05 -0.06 15.36
C ILE A 49 -14.98 -1.26 15.58
N GLN A 50 -16.29 -1.03 15.73
CA GLN A 50 -17.24 -2.13 15.93
C GLN A 50 -17.46 -2.87 14.62
N ARG A 51 -17.62 -2.12 13.53
CA ARG A 51 -17.71 -2.70 12.18
C ARG A 51 -16.43 -3.44 11.80
N THR A 52 -15.25 -2.90 12.12
CA THR A 52 -13.97 -3.59 11.90
C THR A 52 -13.89 -4.90 12.70
N LYS A 53 -14.23 -4.89 13.99
CA LYS A 53 -14.22 -6.10 14.83
C LYS A 53 -15.20 -7.16 14.31
N GLN A 54 -16.38 -6.75 13.91
CA GLN A 54 -17.37 -7.64 13.31
C GLN A 54 -16.80 -8.27 12.03
N PHE A 55 -16.27 -7.45 11.12
CA PHE A 55 -15.69 -7.94 9.87
C PHE A 55 -14.53 -8.91 10.11
N LEU A 56 -13.63 -8.61 11.06
CA LEU A 56 -12.54 -9.53 11.45
C LEU A 56 -13.09 -10.88 11.95
N SER A 57 -14.14 -10.86 12.78
CA SER A 57 -14.79 -12.07 13.25
C SER A 57 -15.47 -12.87 12.14
N GLU A 58 -15.91 -12.21 11.06
CA GLU A 58 -16.52 -12.86 9.90
C GLU A 58 -15.46 -13.49 8.99
N ILE A 59 -14.31 -12.85 8.78
CA ILE A 59 -13.27 -13.37 7.89
C ILE A 59 -12.37 -14.43 8.55
N GLN A 60 -12.23 -14.43 9.89
CA GLN A 60 -11.32 -15.37 10.58
C GLN A 60 -11.65 -16.85 10.35
N GLN A 61 -12.90 -17.17 9.98
CA GLN A 61 -13.32 -18.55 9.70
C GLN A 61 -12.58 -19.18 8.51
N TYR A 62 -11.91 -18.38 7.68
CA TYR A 62 -11.12 -18.83 6.54
C TYR A 62 -9.63 -18.97 6.84
N ALA A 63 -9.18 -18.66 8.06
CA ALA A 63 -7.76 -18.65 8.39
C ALA A 63 -7.15 -20.04 8.38
N ASP A 64 -7.86 -21.04 8.91
CA ASP A 64 -7.34 -22.42 9.06
C ASP A 64 -7.05 -23.11 7.71
N GLU A 65 -7.71 -22.68 6.62
CA GLU A 65 -7.45 -23.23 5.28
C GLU A 65 -6.27 -22.57 4.57
N PHE A 66 -5.76 -21.43 5.07
CA PHE A 66 -4.59 -20.75 4.51
C PHE A 66 -3.30 -21.23 5.19
N ASN A 67 -2.76 -22.33 4.68
CA ASN A 67 -1.57 -22.97 5.23
C ASN A 67 -0.44 -23.16 4.19
N PRO A 68 0.13 -22.06 3.65
CA PRO A 68 1.31 -22.14 2.79
C PRO A 68 2.55 -22.58 3.58
N PRO A 69 3.61 -23.07 2.90
CA PRO A 69 4.86 -23.44 3.56
C PRO A 69 5.52 -22.24 4.24
N LEU A 70 6.31 -22.52 5.29
CA LEU A 70 7.03 -21.48 6.02
C LEU A 70 8.09 -20.83 5.12
N GLU A 71 8.94 -21.65 4.50
CA GLU A 71 10.06 -21.21 3.68
C GLU A 71 9.86 -21.60 2.22
N LYS A 72 10.60 -20.93 1.33
CA LYS A 72 10.65 -21.30 -0.08
C LYS A 72 11.31 -22.68 -0.21
N ALA A 73 10.66 -23.59 -0.93
CA ALA A 73 11.26 -24.88 -1.24
C ALA A 73 12.54 -24.71 -2.09
N ALA A 74 13.63 -25.35 -1.67
CA ALA A 74 14.98 -25.19 -2.23
C ALA A 74 15.06 -25.53 -3.73
N ASP A 75 14.27 -26.51 -4.19
CA ASP A 75 14.29 -27.04 -5.56
C ASP A 75 12.98 -26.78 -6.34
N SER A 76 12.18 -25.81 -5.90
CA SER A 76 10.90 -25.52 -6.55
C SER A 76 11.08 -24.58 -7.74
N GLU A 77 10.96 -25.12 -8.95
CA GLU A 77 10.76 -24.33 -10.17
C GLU A 77 9.40 -23.61 -10.17
N SER A 78 8.40 -24.13 -9.44
CA SER A 78 7.08 -23.52 -9.37
C SER A 78 7.07 -22.29 -8.45
N VAL A 79 6.52 -21.19 -8.95
CA VAL A 79 6.29 -19.98 -8.17
C VAL A 79 5.07 -20.19 -7.28
N HIS A 80 5.28 -20.20 -5.98
CA HIS A 80 4.23 -20.33 -4.97
C HIS A 80 4.51 -19.41 -3.79
N TYR A 81 3.45 -19.05 -3.07
CA TYR A 81 3.54 -18.24 -1.87
C TYR A 81 4.14 -19.05 -0.70
N TYR A 82 4.93 -18.39 0.15
CA TYR A 82 5.49 -18.92 1.40
C TYR A 82 5.56 -17.81 2.45
N TRP A 83 5.51 -18.17 3.73
CA TRP A 83 5.39 -17.19 4.81
C TRP A 83 6.60 -16.28 4.96
N THR A 84 7.83 -16.79 4.97
CA THR A 84 9.04 -15.99 5.27
C THR A 84 9.52 -15.15 4.07
N ASN A 85 8.63 -14.77 3.17
CA ASN A 85 8.93 -13.82 2.11
C ASN A 85 9.07 -12.40 2.69
N SER A 86 9.82 -11.53 2.01
CA SER A 86 10.17 -10.21 2.53
C SER A 86 9.17 -9.10 2.22
N SER A 87 8.15 -9.33 1.39
CA SER A 87 7.29 -8.26 0.87
C SER A 87 5.84 -8.30 1.36
N PHE A 88 5.24 -9.48 1.53
CA PHE A 88 3.83 -9.61 1.89
C PHE A 88 3.61 -10.87 2.73
N SER A 89 3.69 -10.72 4.05
CA SER A 89 3.82 -11.86 4.98
C SER A 89 2.79 -11.82 6.11
N TYR A 90 2.61 -12.96 6.77
CA TYR A 90 1.80 -13.13 7.98
C TYR A 90 0.41 -12.48 7.91
N MET A 91 0.16 -11.45 8.72
CA MET A 91 -1.16 -10.83 8.85
C MET A 91 -1.63 -10.17 7.55
N ASP A 92 -0.73 -9.63 6.73
CA ASP A 92 -1.13 -8.97 5.47
C ASP A 92 -1.69 -10.02 4.51
N ALA A 93 -0.94 -11.11 4.32
CA ALA A 93 -1.35 -12.23 3.48
C ALA A 93 -2.57 -12.96 4.03
N MET A 94 -2.60 -13.25 5.33
CA MET A 94 -3.73 -13.90 5.97
C MET A 94 -5.02 -13.07 5.82
N SER A 95 -4.94 -11.76 6.07
CA SER A 95 -6.09 -10.87 5.94
C SER A 95 -6.57 -10.80 4.50
N TYR A 96 -5.66 -10.66 3.53
CA TYR A 96 -6.04 -10.61 2.13
C TYR A 96 -6.71 -11.89 1.66
N TYR A 97 -6.12 -13.05 1.97
CA TYR A 97 -6.71 -14.36 1.70
C TYR A 97 -8.13 -14.48 2.30
N CYS A 98 -8.28 -14.18 3.59
CA CYS A 98 -9.55 -14.31 4.30
C CYS A 98 -10.61 -13.34 3.73
N ILE A 99 -10.23 -12.13 3.35
CA ILE A 99 -11.12 -11.16 2.69
C ILE A 99 -11.61 -11.74 1.36
N LEU A 100 -10.72 -12.24 0.50
CA LEU A 100 -11.10 -12.81 -0.80
C LEU A 100 -11.98 -14.06 -0.67
N ARG A 101 -11.75 -14.86 0.39
CA ARG A 101 -12.58 -16.03 0.70
C ARG A 101 -13.95 -15.70 1.28
N HIS A 102 -14.06 -14.58 1.99
CA HIS A 102 -15.31 -14.06 2.50
C HIS A 102 -16.15 -13.42 1.38
N VAL A 103 -15.53 -12.54 0.60
CA VAL A 103 -16.19 -11.77 -0.47
C VAL A 103 -16.54 -12.65 -1.67
N LYS A 104 -15.70 -13.65 -1.97
CA LYS A 104 -15.79 -14.50 -3.17
C LYS A 104 -15.94 -13.69 -4.46
N PRO A 105 -15.00 -12.77 -4.73
CA PRO A 105 -15.12 -11.86 -5.85
C PRO A 105 -15.07 -12.62 -7.17
N THR A 106 -15.83 -12.15 -8.16
CA THR A 106 -15.66 -12.62 -9.54
C THR A 106 -14.48 -11.94 -10.20
N ARG A 107 -14.13 -10.73 -9.77
CA ARG A 107 -12.96 -9.99 -10.24
C ARG A 107 -12.25 -9.25 -9.10
N VAL A 108 -10.93 -9.39 -9.09
CA VAL A 108 -9.99 -8.61 -8.29
C VAL A 108 -9.17 -7.72 -9.21
N VAL A 109 -9.02 -6.45 -8.86
CA VAL A 109 -8.05 -5.55 -9.51
C VAL A 109 -6.92 -5.29 -8.52
N GLU A 110 -5.68 -5.55 -8.93
CA GLU A 110 -4.48 -5.25 -8.14
C GLU A 110 -3.73 -4.07 -8.78
N VAL A 111 -3.39 -3.08 -7.97
CA VAL A 111 -2.42 -2.01 -8.31
C VAL A 111 -1.14 -2.36 -7.60
N GLY A 112 -0.11 -2.73 -8.35
CA GLY A 112 1.01 -3.52 -7.84
C GLY A 112 0.79 -5.02 -8.02
N SER A 113 1.85 -5.82 -7.87
CA SER A 113 1.80 -7.27 -8.07
C SER A 113 2.85 -8.02 -7.26
N GLY A 114 2.75 -9.35 -7.23
CA GLY A 114 3.80 -10.24 -6.74
C GLY A 114 3.30 -11.26 -5.73
N ASN A 115 3.84 -11.23 -4.50
CA ASN A 115 3.35 -12.11 -3.43
C ASN A 115 1.86 -11.93 -3.11
N PRO A 116 1.27 -10.71 -3.10
CA PRO A 116 -0.18 -10.54 -2.97
C PRO A 116 -0.95 -11.30 -4.05
N THR A 117 -0.49 -11.27 -5.30
CA THR A 117 -1.10 -11.97 -6.43
C THR A 117 -1.15 -13.48 -6.21
N LEU A 118 -0.07 -14.07 -5.66
CA LEU A 118 -0.04 -15.50 -5.33
C LEU A 118 -1.04 -15.85 -4.22
N VAL A 119 -1.21 -14.97 -3.23
CA VAL A 119 -2.23 -15.13 -2.18
C VAL A 119 -3.64 -15.06 -2.77
N ALA A 120 -3.88 -14.10 -3.68
CA ALA A 120 -5.15 -13.97 -4.37
C ALA A 120 -5.48 -15.20 -5.22
N ASP A 121 -4.51 -15.71 -5.98
CA ASP A 121 -4.67 -16.95 -6.77
C ASP A 121 -5.06 -18.14 -5.88
N MET A 122 -4.41 -18.32 -4.73
CA MET A 122 -4.77 -19.36 -3.77
C MET A 122 -6.22 -19.22 -3.27
N ALA A 123 -6.68 -17.99 -3.00
CA ALA A 123 -8.03 -17.74 -2.53
C ALA A 123 -9.09 -17.98 -3.62
N LEU A 124 -8.83 -17.54 -4.86
CA LEU A 124 -9.75 -17.73 -5.99
C LEU A 124 -9.83 -19.19 -6.43
N LYS A 125 -8.71 -19.92 -6.45
CA LYS A 125 -8.71 -21.37 -6.65
C LYS A 125 -9.55 -22.09 -5.61
N LYS A 126 -9.47 -21.65 -4.35
CA LYS A 126 -10.29 -22.20 -3.27
C LYS A 126 -11.77 -21.83 -3.40
N ASN A 127 -12.10 -20.66 -3.96
CA ASN A 127 -13.47 -20.30 -4.36
C ASN A 127 -13.97 -21.16 -5.53
N GLY A 128 -13.07 -21.64 -6.38
CA GLY A 128 -13.35 -22.34 -7.63
C GLY A 128 -13.69 -21.42 -8.80
N PHE A 129 -13.54 -20.10 -8.62
CA PHE A 129 -13.79 -19.08 -9.65
C PHE A 129 -13.14 -17.75 -9.26
N GLY A 130 -13.09 -16.84 -10.24
CA GLY A 130 -12.61 -15.48 -10.10
C GLY A 130 -11.45 -15.20 -11.04
N GLU A 131 -11.23 -13.92 -11.33
CA GLU A 131 -10.09 -13.46 -12.12
C GLU A 131 -9.36 -12.29 -11.45
N ILE A 132 -8.07 -12.17 -11.74
CA ILE A 132 -7.19 -11.10 -11.26
C ILE A 132 -6.76 -10.27 -12.47
N LYS A 133 -6.94 -8.96 -12.36
CA LYS A 133 -6.42 -7.99 -13.32
C LYS A 133 -5.39 -7.11 -12.64
N ILE A 134 -4.18 -7.07 -13.20
CA ILE A 134 -3.03 -6.41 -12.60
C ILE A 134 -2.75 -5.11 -13.33
N ILE A 135 -2.44 -4.05 -12.58
CA ILE A 135 -1.87 -2.80 -13.07
C ILE A 135 -0.48 -2.66 -12.43
N GLU A 136 0.56 -2.86 -13.23
CA GLU A 136 1.94 -2.89 -12.76
C GLU A 136 2.87 -2.35 -13.86
N PRO A 137 3.64 -1.29 -13.64
CA PRO A 137 4.59 -0.79 -14.64
C PRO A 137 5.75 -1.75 -14.96
N TYR A 138 6.12 -2.64 -14.04
CA TYR A 138 7.26 -3.56 -14.21
C TYR A 138 6.90 -5.01 -13.80
N PRO A 139 6.01 -5.69 -14.55
CA PRO A 139 5.49 -6.98 -14.14
C PRO A 139 6.57 -8.07 -14.16
N LEU A 140 6.56 -8.92 -13.13
CA LEU A 140 7.41 -10.11 -13.07
C LEU A 140 6.88 -11.17 -14.06
N GLU A 141 7.78 -11.83 -14.78
CA GLU A 141 7.38 -12.73 -15.88
C GLU A 141 6.46 -13.87 -15.43
N TYR A 142 6.68 -14.39 -14.22
CA TYR A 142 5.88 -15.48 -13.66
C TYR A 142 4.40 -15.13 -13.46
N LEU A 143 4.03 -13.84 -13.43
CA LEU A 143 2.63 -13.43 -13.24
C LEU A 143 1.73 -13.97 -14.36
N LYS A 144 2.29 -14.21 -15.54
CA LYS A 144 1.58 -14.80 -16.70
C LYS A 144 1.29 -16.29 -16.53
N GLU A 145 2.00 -16.96 -15.61
CA GLU A 145 1.83 -18.39 -15.32
C GLU A 145 0.78 -18.63 -14.23
N ILE A 146 0.32 -17.57 -13.56
CA ILE A 146 -0.70 -17.64 -12.52
C ILE A 146 -2.08 -17.79 -13.18
N GLU A 147 -2.72 -18.94 -12.94
CA GLU A 147 -3.99 -19.32 -13.56
C GLU A 147 -5.11 -18.28 -13.39
N SER A 148 -5.23 -17.66 -12.20
CA SER A 148 -6.29 -16.68 -11.96
C SER A 148 -6.02 -15.32 -12.62
N VAL A 149 -4.81 -15.06 -13.14
CA VAL A 149 -4.47 -13.78 -13.79
C VAL A 149 -5.00 -13.76 -15.22
N SER A 150 -6.00 -12.91 -15.47
CA SER A 150 -6.63 -12.80 -16.79
C SER A 150 -6.11 -11.63 -17.62
N GLU A 151 -5.55 -10.59 -16.97
CA GLU A 151 -5.03 -9.41 -17.65
C GLU A 151 -3.89 -8.76 -16.85
N ILE A 152 -2.81 -8.36 -17.54
CA ILE A 152 -1.73 -7.54 -16.98
C ILE A 152 -1.64 -6.27 -17.81
N ILE A 153 -1.86 -5.13 -17.17
CA ILE A 153 -1.74 -3.79 -17.75
C ILE A 153 -0.39 -3.24 -17.34
N GLU A 154 0.57 -3.31 -18.27
CA GLU A 154 1.94 -2.80 -18.09
C GLU A 154 1.98 -1.27 -18.14
N SER A 155 1.56 -0.63 -17.05
CA SER A 155 1.44 0.83 -16.95
C SER A 155 1.38 1.29 -15.50
N GLY A 156 1.86 2.51 -15.25
CA GLY A 156 1.54 3.21 -14.00
C GLY A 156 0.06 3.57 -13.99
N ILE A 157 -0.62 3.39 -12.86
CA ILE A 157 -2.07 3.62 -12.76
C ILE A 157 -2.48 5.05 -13.18
N GLN A 158 -1.64 6.05 -12.90
CA GLN A 158 -1.87 7.45 -13.25
C GLN A 158 -1.76 7.74 -14.75
N ASP A 159 -1.14 6.85 -15.52
CA ASP A 159 -0.93 6.99 -16.96
C ASP A 159 -2.07 6.34 -17.76
N ILE A 160 -2.94 5.57 -17.11
CA ILE A 160 -4.14 4.99 -17.71
C ILE A 160 -5.22 6.07 -17.79
N GLY A 161 -5.87 6.17 -18.97
CA GLY A 161 -6.99 7.08 -19.18
C GLY A 161 -8.11 6.86 -18.15
N PHE A 162 -8.57 7.94 -17.52
CA PHE A 162 -9.46 7.90 -16.36
C PHE A 162 -10.73 7.06 -16.58
N GLU A 163 -11.40 7.19 -17.72
CA GLU A 163 -12.63 6.41 -17.98
C GLU A 163 -12.36 4.91 -18.08
N LYS A 164 -11.28 4.51 -18.76
CA LYS A 164 -10.86 3.10 -18.84
C LYS A 164 -10.56 2.55 -17.44
N LEU A 165 -9.85 3.31 -16.62
CA LEU A 165 -9.50 2.91 -15.27
C LEU A 165 -10.73 2.82 -14.35
N ARG A 166 -11.64 3.78 -14.45
CA ARG A 166 -12.91 3.78 -13.72
C ARG A 166 -13.74 2.57 -14.08
N GLU A 167 -13.94 2.29 -15.37
CA GLU A 167 -14.70 1.12 -15.85
C GLU A 167 -14.09 -0.19 -15.36
N LEU A 168 -12.77 -0.31 -15.40
CA LEU A 168 -12.04 -1.48 -14.92
C LEU A 168 -12.29 -1.72 -13.42
N ILE A 169 -12.15 -0.68 -12.60
CA ILE A 169 -12.30 -0.76 -11.14
C ILE A 169 -13.75 -0.93 -10.71
N GLU A 170 -14.68 -0.23 -11.36
CA GLU A 170 -16.11 -0.32 -11.03
C GLU A 170 -16.71 -1.70 -11.36
N ALA A 171 -16.05 -2.47 -12.22
CA ALA A 171 -16.44 -3.83 -12.56
C ALA A 171 -15.80 -4.91 -11.67
N ALA A 172 -15.09 -4.53 -10.60
CA ALA A 172 -14.47 -5.44 -9.65
C ALA A 172 -15.13 -5.34 -8.26
N GLU A 173 -15.13 -6.44 -7.51
CA GLU A 173 -15.60 -6.43 -6.12
C GLU A 173 -14.49 -6.11 -5.13
N VAL A 174 -13.23 -6.32 -5.51
CA VAL A 174 -12.05 -6.02 -4.67
C VAL A 174 -11.00 -5.25 -5.47
N LEU A 175 -10.55 -4.13 -4.91
CA LEU A 175 -9.39 -3.38 -5.38
C LEU A 175 -8.29 -3.48 -4.32
N PHE A 176 -7.19 -4.13 -4.66
CA PHE A 176 -5.98 -4.17 -3.85
C PHE A 176 -5.00 -3.08 -4.31
N ILE A 177 -4.46 -2.31 -3.37
CA ILE A 177 -3.58 -1.17 -3.64
C ILE A 177 -2.27 -1.37 -2.87
N ASP A 178 -1.22 -1.69 -3.61
CA ASP A 178 0.17 -1.69 -3.16
C ASP A 178 1.03 -0.90 -4.16
N SER A 179 0.94 0.42 -4.01
CA SER A 179 1.52 1.41 -4.93
C SER A 179 2.94 1.80 -4.51
N THR A 180 3.53 2.86 -5.09
CA THR A 180 4.86 3.33 -4.66
C THR A 180 4.93 3.88 -3.23
N HIS A 181 3.78 4.10 -2.57
CA HIS A 181 3.66 4.69 -1.22
C HIS A 181 4.40 6.02 -1.04
N THR A 182 4.64 6.74 -2.13
CA THR A 182 5.43 7.98 -2.14
C THR A 182 4.56 9.17 -2.58
N VAL A 183 4.40 10.16 -1.72
CA VAL A 183 3.72 11.42 -2.06
C VAL A 183 4.72 12.37 -2.72
N LYS A 184 4.62 12.52 -4.04
CA LYS A 184 5.40 13.48 -4.84
C LYS A 184 4.56 14.03 -6.00
N VAL A 185 5.06 15.08 -6.65
CA VAL A 185 4.43 15.63 -7.86
C VAL A 185 4.25 14.52 -8.89
N GLY A 186 3.01 14.30 -9.33
CA GLY A 186 2.67 13.27 -10.31
C GLY A 186 2.71 11.82 -9.79
N SER A 187 2.76 11.60 -8.47
CA SER A 187 2.73 10.24 -7.90
C SER A 187 1.39 9.52 -8.12
N ASP A 188 1.48 8.21 -8.26
CA ASP A 188 0.37 7.26 -8.20
C ASP A 188 -0.43 7.40 -6.90
N CYS A 189 0.23 7.54 -5.74
CA CYS A 189 -0.42 7.69 -4.45
C CYS A 189 -1.37 8.90 -4.44
N VAL A 190 -0.89 10.07 -4.88
CA VAL A 190 -1.74 11.28 -5.00
C VAL A 190 -2.88 11.05 -5.99
N TYR A 191 -2.60 10.39 -7.12
CA TYR A 191 -3.62 10.11 -8.13
C TYR A 191 -4.72 9.17 -7.59
N ILE A 192 -4.35 8.07 -6.97
CA ILE A 192 -5.26 7.05 -6.42
C ILE A 192 -6.22 7.70 -5.41
N TYR A 193 -5.67 8.33 -4.37
CA TYR A 193 -6.48 8.80 -3.25
C TYR A 193 -7.23 10.11 -3.53
N LEU A 194 -6.68 11.02 -4.34
CA LEU A 194 -7.29 12.34 -4.57
C LEU A 194 -8.03 12.48 -5.91
N LYS A 195 -7.70 11.65 -6.90
CA LYS A 195 -8.36 11.68 -8.21
C LYS A 195 -9.26 10.48 -8.46
N LEU A 196 -8.77 9.27 -8.22
CA LEU A 196 -9.45 8.05 -8.60
C LEU A 196 -10.55 7.67 -7.62
N LEU A 197 -10.18 7.27 -6.39
CA LEU A 197 -11.12 6.72 -5.40
C LEU A 197 -12.33 7.62 -5.11
N PRO A 198 -12.22 8.97 -5.01
CA PRO A 198 -13.38 9.83 -4.78
C PRO A 198 -14.42 9.84 -5.90
N ARG A 199 -14.08 9.30 -7.08
CA ARG A 199 -14.95 9.27 -8.27
C ARG A 199 -15.48 7.88 -8.60
N ILE A 200 -15.05 6.85 -7.87
CA ILE A 200 -15.57 5.50 -8.01
C ILE A 200 -16.93 5.42 -7.32
N ARG A 201 -17.94 4.88 -8.01
CA ARG A 201 -19.33 4.81 -7.52
C ARG A 201 -19.82 3.40 -7.18
N SER A 202 -18.98 2.37 -7.37
CA SER A 202 -19.33 0.99 -7.03
C SER A 202 -19.13 0.71 -5.55
N ASN A 203 -19.94 -0.23 -5.02
CA ASN A 203 -19.71 -0.80 -3.70
C ASN A 203 -18.64 -1.90 -3.81
N LEU A 204 -17.36 -1.50 -3.90
CA LEU A 204 -16.23 -2.42 -3.85
C LEU A 204 -15.51 -2.36 -2.49
N ILE A 205 -14.77 -3.41 -2.17
CA ILE A 205 -13.83 -3.42 -1.04
C ILE A 205 -12.48 -2.93 -1.54
N VAL A 206 -11.97 -1.89 -0.91
CA VAL A 206 -10.62 -1.38 -1.16
C VAL A 206 -9.69 -1.86 -0.05
N HIS A 207 -8.72 -2.68 -0.41
CA HIS A 207 -7.63 -3.11 0.47
C HIS A 207 -6.39 -2.30 0.11
N ALA A 208 -6.04 -1.33 0.94
CA ALA A 208 -4.80 -0.58 0.80
C ALA A 208 -3.73 -1.13 1.74
N HIS A 209 -2.62 -1.61 1.17
CA HIS A 209 -1.49 -2.18 1.89
C HIS A 209 -0.56 -1.07 2.45
N ASP A 210 0.32 -1.46 3.37
CA ASP A 210 1.33 -0.60 4.00
C ASP A 210 0.82 0.68 4.69
N ILE A 211 -0.45 0.68 5.10
CA ILE A 211 -1.01 1.75 5.92
C ILE A 211 -0.76 1.45 7.40
N ALA A 212 0.12 2.23 8.02
CA ALA A 212 0.24 2.27 9.46
C ALA A 212 -0.89 3.12 10.07
N LEU A 213 -1.81 2.47 10.78
CA LEU A 213 -2.87 3.12 11.55
C LEU A 213 -2.67 2.88 13.05
N PRO A 214 -3.11 3.81 13.91
CA PRO A 214 -3.64 5.15 13.59
C PRO A 214 -2.53 6.20 13.38
N TYR A 215 -1.26 5.81 13.45
CA TYR A 215 -0.12 6.73 13.38
C TYR A 215 0.79 6.36 12.20
N ALA A 216 1.44 7.38 11.63
CA ALA A 216 2.53 7.18 10.68
C ALA A 216 3.59 6.20 11.24
N HIS A 217 4.32 5.50 10.36
CA HIS A 217 5.33 4.51 10.77
C HIS A 217 6.18 5.00 11.94
N GLY A 218 6.14 4.28 13.08
CA GLY A 218 6.79 4.72 14.30
C GLY A 218 8.30 4.95 14.13
N ILE A 219 8.84 5.91 14.88
CA ILE A 219 10.26 6.35 14.87
C ILE A 219 11.26 5.18 14.91
N LYS A 220 10.93 4.08 15.60
CA LYS A 220 11.77 2.88 15.63
C LYS A 220 12.00 2.25 14.24
N LYS A 221 11.01 2.25 13.35
CA LYS A 221 11.15 1.80 11.95
C LYS A 221 11.98 2.79 11.11
N LEU A 222 11.90 4.10 11.39
CA LEU A 222 12.72 5.11 10.71
C LEU A 222 14.23 4.90 11.00
N ASN A 223 14.58 4.62 12.26
CA ASN A 223 15.96 4.39 12.68
C ASN A 223 16.56 3.08 12.13
N SER A 224 15.75 2.04 11.88
CA SER A 224 16.25 0.76 11.38
C SER A 224 16.27 0.65 9.86
N THR A 225 15.35 1.34 9.16
CA THR A 225 15.09 1.10 7.73
C THR A 225 15.58 2.24 6.83
N TYR A 226 15.58 3.50 7.30
CA TYR A 226 15.93 4.67 6.49
C TYR A 226 17.21 5.39 6.94
N PHE A 227 17.55 5.31 8.22
CA PHE A 227 18.81 5.81 8.77
C PHE A 227 19.84 4.69 8.92
N MET A 228 20.24 4.05 7.82
CA MET A 228 21.55 3.41 7.82
C MET A 228 22.59 4.51 8.03
N PRO A 229 23.55 4.38 8.97
CA PRO A 229 24.60 5.36 9.13
C PRO A 229 25.45 5.35 7.86
N ILE A 230 25.25 6.34 6.98
CA ILE A 230 26.20 6.68 5.92
C ILE A 230 27.39 7.34 6.60
N PHE A 231 28.14 6.56 7.38
CA PHE A 231 29.53 6.83 7.70
C PHE A 231 30.37 5.87 6.85
N SER A 232 30.24 5.97 5.52
CA SER A 232 31.39 5.64 4.69
C SER A 232 32.37 6.79 4.84
N THR A 233 33.45 6.52 5.56
CA THR A 233 34.60 7.41 5.69
C THR A 233 35.07 7.83 4.30
N ILE A 234 34.77 9.07 3.90
CA ILE A 234 35.51 9.73 2.82
C ILE A 234 36.94 9.87 3.33
N PRO A 235 37.96 9.23 2.71
CA PRO A 235 39.32 9.44 3.13
C PRO A 235 39.67 10.90 2.87
N ARG A 236 40.00 11.64 3.92
CA ARG A 236 40.66 12.94 3.78
C ARG A 236 41.93 12.73 2.97
N ARG A 237 42.00 13.27 1.76
CA ARG A 237 43.30 13.52 1.13
C ARG A 237 44.04 14.53 2.01
N MET A 238 45.09 14.06 2.67
CA MET A 238 46.13 14.92 3.22
C MET A 238 47.10 15.28 2.09
N SER A 239 47.47 16.57 2.08
CA SER A 239 48.45 17.30 1.24
C SER A 239 48.25 17.26 -0.27
#